data_AF-A0A7C1SBW8-F1
#
_entry.id   AF-A0A7C1SBW8-F1
#
_cell.length_a   1.000
_cell.length_b   1.000
_cell.length_c   1.000
_cell.angle_alpha   90.00
_cell.angle_beta   90.00
_cell.angle_gamma   90.00
#
_symmetry.space_group_name_H-M   'P 1'
#
loop_
_entity.id
_entity.type
_entity.pdbx_description
1 polymer ?
#
loop_
_entity_poly.entity_id
_entity_poly.type
_entity_poly.pdbx_seq_one_letter_code
_entity_poly.pdbx_strand_id
1 'polypeptide(L)'
;TFHSFANANLRKYAAKIGFKSEFTILDRVDMENLLGMLRKNTRALPEHHLFPKKQTLTQIISKSVNKGLSIDEIIYDEYPHFSPNLAQIKKIHEEYVRQKREHHFLDYDDLLVYLKQLLQDQPEIRQRISSAYQFIMVDEYQDTNPVQAEILHLLSNINKNIMVVGDDSQSIYAFRGASFKNIMEFPRVFPNTKIIRLEKNYRSVQPILDLANVIIEQAANKYKKNLFTTKRGGTKPVLIAAESEHAQSRFVIEKIQDLSEKGISLGQIAVLFRASFHSFDLEIELAKEEIPFIKVGGFKFMESAHIKDVLAHLRVISNPYDWLSWYRIFLLLDKIGIKTAQNIYSALYKKRTGIAGLFTVNVKTGNPDGFNRLKELFSMIESGHMSIVEMGEAVFNYYWPILKEKYDDHPKRSRDLEQLLTIMDRYRDLEKFLTDMALEPPNSSINNSLSSHDGNMDRLVLSTVHSAKGLEWNTVFVIWTLDGRFPSLRSINKEEELEEEMRLMYVATTRAKENLYFTYPEEIYDRSSRTILDRPSRFLDGLPGDILQKSYL
;
A
#
# COMPACT_ATOMS: atom_id res chain seq x y z
N THR A 1 -3.00 -1.87 -13.30
CA THR A 1 -1.58 -1.77 -12.87
C THR A 1 -0.78 -2.98 -13.35
N PHE A 2 0.52 -3.10 -13.01
CA PHE A 2 1.32 -4.31 -13.27
C PHE A 2 0.69 -5.58 -12.69
N HIS A 3 0.22 -5.52 -11.44
CA HIS A 3 -0.42 -6.66 -10.78
C HIS A 3 -1.73 -7.04 -11.46
N SER A 4 -2.57 -6.07 -11.86
CA SER A 4 -3.80 -6.36 -12.60
C SER A 4 -3.50 -7.01 -13.96
N PHE A 5 -2.47 -6.52 -14.67
CA PHE A 5 -2.03 -7.10 -15.94
C PHE A 5 -1.50 -8.53 -15.76
N ALA A 6 -0.68 -8.76 -14.73
CA ALA A 6 -0.20 -10.09 -14.36
C ALA A 6 -1.35 -11.03 -14.04
N ASN A 7 -2.25 -10.62 -13.16
CA ASN A 7 -3.41 -11.41 -12.79
C ASN A 7 -4.28 -11.79 -14.01
N ALA A 8 -4.59 -10.84 -14.89
CA ALA A 8 -5.39 -11.11 -16.08
C ALA A 8 -4.75 -12.16 -17.02
N ASN A 9 -3.43 -12.09 -17.22
CA ASN A 9 -2.71 -13.07 -18.03
C ASN A 9 -2.54 -14.41 -17.31
N LEU A 10 -2.25 -14.39 -16.02
CA LEU A 10 -2.09 -15.60 -15.22
C LEU A 10 -3.39 -16.38 -15.10
N ARG A 11 -4.55 -15.73 -14.91
CA ARG A 11 -5.85 -16.42 -14.93
C ARG A 11 -6.09 -17.13 -16.26
N LYS A 12 -5.72 -16.51 -17.39
CA LYS A 12 -5.85 -17.10 -18.74
C LYS A 12 -4.90 -18.29 -18.99
N TYR A 13 -3.70 -18.26 -18.42
CA TYR A 13 -2.65 -19.26 -18.67
C TYR A 13 -2.25 -20.05 -17.42
N ALA A 14 -3.12 -20.12 -16.40
CA ALA A 14 -2.79 -20.68 -15.09
C ALA A 14 -2.26 -22.13 -15.16
N ALA A 15 -2.82 -22.94 -16.05
CA ALA A 15 -2.39 -24.33 -16.24
C ALA A 15 -0.90 -24.45 -16.62
N LYS A 16 -0.33 -23.44 -17.29
CA LYS A 16 1.08 -23.42 -17.72
C LYS A 16 2.06 -23.14 -16.59
N ILE A 17 1.60 -22.53 -15.50
CA ILE A 17 2.39 -22.30 -14.28
C ILE A 17 2.06 -23.32 -13.18
N GLY A 18 1.19 -24.29 -13.46
CA GLY A 18 0.79 -25.33 -12.51
C GLY A 18 -0.31 -24.90 -11.53
N PHE A 19 -1.09 -23.88 -11.87
CA PHE A 19 -2.21 -23.40 -11.07
C PHE A 19 -3.55 -23.57 -11.80
N LYS A 20 -4.65 -23.47 -11.04
CA LYS A 20 -5.99 -23.32 -11.59
C LYS A 20 -6.31 -21.84 -11.84
N SER A 21 -7.24 -21.54 -12.74
CA SER A 21 -7.65 -20.17 -13.07
C SER A 21 -8.22 -19.41 -11.86
N GLU A 22 -8.80 -20.13 -10.91
CA GLU A 22 -9.51 -19.59 -9.74
C GLU A 22 -8.60 -19.46 -8.51
N PHE A 23 -7.30 -19.23 -8.70
CA PHE A 23 -6.38 -19.04 -7.59
C PHE A 23 -6.79 -17.83 -6.73
N THR A 24 -6.53 -17.92 -5.42
CA THR A 24 -6.82 -16.84 -4.49
C THR A 24 -5.60 -15.95 -4.29
N ILE A 25 -5.83 -14.64 -4.33
CA ILE A 25 -4.79 -13.64 -4.08
C ILE A 25 -4.71 -13.38 -2.57
N LEU A 26 -3.54 -13.64 -1.97
CA LEU A 26 -3.28 -13.40 -0.56
C LEU A 26 -2.92 -11.94 -0.31
N ASP A 27 -3.57 -11.31 0.67
CA ASP A 27 -3.16 -10.01 1.16
C ASP A 27 -2.02 -10.13 2.19
N ARG A 28 -1.44 -8.99 2.58
CA ARG A 28 -0.32 -8.96 3.53
C ARG A 28 -0.61 -9.65 4.86
N VAL A 29 -1.82 -9.52 5.39
CA VAL A 29 -2.19 -10.14 6.66
C VAL A 29 -2.39 -11.65 6.48
N ASP A 30 -2.89 -12.08 5.33
CA ASP A 30 -2.97 -13.50 4.99
C ASP A 30 -1.59 -14.14 4.91
N MET A 31 -0.64 -13.46 4.26
CA MET A 31 0.78 -13.86 4.24
C MET A 31 1.32 -13.98 5.66
N GLU A 32 1.12 -12.96 6.50
CA GLU A 32 1.54 -12.97 7.90
C GLU A 32 0.92 -14.12 8.68
N ASN A 33 -0.36 -14.41 8.48
CA ASN A 33 -1.04 -15.49 9.19
C ASN A 33 -0.51 -16.85 8.77
N LEU A 34 -0.35 -17.09 7.46
CA LEU A 34 0.21 -18.34 6.93
C LEU A 34 1.64 -18.55 7.45
N LEU A 35 2.52 -17.55 7.32
CA LEU A 35 3.88 -17.62 7.86
C LEU A 35 3.91 -17.78 9.39
N GLY A 36 2.97 -17.15 10.10
CA GLY A 36 2.80 -17.32 11.53
C GLY A 36 2.43 -18.75 11.93
N MET A 37 1.61 -19.43 11.14
CA MET A 37 1.27 -20.85 11.34
C MET A 37 2.47 -21.75 11.05
N LEU A 38 3.17 -21.53 9.93
CA LEU A 38 4.35 -22.31 9.55
C LEU A 38 5.49 -22.17 10.55
N ARG A 39 5.68 -20.96 11.08
CA ARG A 39 6.60 -20.70 12.19
C ARG A 39 6.27 -21.57 13.40
N LYS A 40 5.00 -21.66 13.82
CA LYS A 40 4.58 -22.48 14.98
C LYS A 40 4.75 -23.98 14.75
N ASN A 41 4.56 -24.44 13.51
CA ASN A 41 4.67 -25.87 13.16
C ASN A 41 6.12 -26.34 13.02
N THR A 42 7.08 -25.42 12.93
CA THR A 42 8.51 -25.75 12.83
C THR A 42 9.04 -26.11 14.23
N ARG A 43 9.16 -27.42 14.51
CA ARG A 43 9.57 -27.99 15.81
C ARG A 43 10.95 -27.56 16.34
N ALA A 44 11.75 -26.85 15.55
CA ALA A 44 13.14 -26.48 15.86
C ALA A 44 13.31 -24.97 16.06
N LEU A 45 12.36 -24.32 16.76
CA LEU A 45 12.58 -22.96 17.25
C LEU A 45 13.46 -23.05 18.50
N PRO A 46 14.67 -22.47 18.51
CA PRO A 46 15.52 -22.49 19.70
C PRO A 46 14.81 -21.79 20.86
N GLU A 47 14.73 -22.42 22.04
CA GLU A 47 14.09 -21.83 23.23
C GLU A 47 14.78 -20.52 23.69
N HIS A 48 16.01 -20.27 23.24
CA HIS A 48 16.85 -19.17 23.70
C HIS A 48 17.31 -18.17 22.62
N HIS A 49 16.87 -18.29 21.36
CA HIS A 49 17.20 -17.32 20.31
C HIS A 49 15.99 -16.52 19.83
N LEU A 50 16.17 -15.21 19.70
CA LEU A 50 15.19 -14.30 19.09
C LEU A 50 14.91 -14.76 17.66
N PHE A 51 13.73 -15.33 17.42
CA PHE A 51 13.27 -15.72 16.09
C PHE A 51 12.37 -14.63 15.48
N PRO A 52 12.43 -14.36 14.16
CA PRO A 52 11.61 -13.33 13.54
C PRO A 52 10.10 -13.51 13.79
N LYS A 53 9.40 -12.40 14.01
CA LYS A 53 7.93 -12.40 14.09
C LYS A 53 7.33 -12.62 12.69
N LYS A 54 6.04 -12.95 12.63
CA LYS A 54 5.33 -13.20 11.36
C LYS A 54 5.40 -12.01 10.38
N GLN A 55 5.33 -10.79 10.92
CA GLN A 55 5.48 -9.55 10.16
C GLN A 55 6.88 -9.45 9.52
N THR A 56 7.91 -9.76 10.30
CA THR A 56 9.30 -9.71 9.86
C THR A 56 9.60 -10.79 8.82
N LEU A 57 9.11 -12.02 8.99
CA LEU A 57 9.23 -13.06 7.96
C LEU A 57 8.60 -12.63 6.63
N THR A 58 7.39 -12.05 6.70
CA THR A 58 6.68 -11.54 5.52
C THR A 58 7.50 -10.45 4.81
N GLN A 59 8.09 -9.53 5.59
CA GLN A 59 8.95 -8.47 5.06
C GLN A 59 10.22 -9.01 4.39
N ILE A 60 10.90 -9.98 5.01
CA ILE A 60 12.11 -10.59 4.46
C ILE A 60 11.81 -11.26 3.11
N ILE A 61 10.75 -12.07 3.05
CA ILE A 61 10.35 -12.80 1.83
C ILE A 61 9.94 -11.82 0.72
N SER A 62 9.09 -10.85 1.04
CA SER A 62 8.62 -9.88 0.05
C SER A 62 9.75 -8.98 -0.47
N LYS A 63 10.68 -8.54 0.40
CA LYS A 63 11.86 -7.78 -0.03
C LYS A 63 12.80 -8.60 -0.90
N SER A 64 12.97 -9.89 -0.61
CA SER A 64 13.79 -10.79 -1.44
C SER A 64 13.29 -10.80 -2.89
N VAL A 65 11.97 -10.92 -3.11
CA VAL A 65 11.39 -10.85 -4.46
C VAL A 65 11.50 -9.46 -5.06
N ASN A 66 11.07 -8.42 -4.33
CA ASN A 66 10.99 -7.07 -4.87
C ASN A 66 12.36 -6.42 -5.14
N LYS A 67 13.42 -6.78 -4.39
CA LYS A 67 14.78 -6.30 -4.67
C LYS A 67 15.57 -7.24 -5.58
N GLY A 68 15.06 -8.44 -5.87
CA GLY A 68 15.80 -9.48 -6.59
C GLY A 68 17.01 -10.02 -5.83
N LEU A 69 16.97 -9.98 -4.49
CA LEU A 69 18.02 -10.45 -3.59
C LEU A 69 17.62 -11.77 -2.94
N SER A 70 18.59 -12.58 -2.55
CA SER A 70 18.37 -13.78 -1.75
C SER A 70 17.91 -13.44 -0.33
N ILE A 71 17.24 -14.39 0.33
CA ILE A 71 16.88 -14.27 1.76
C ILE A 71 18.12 -14.08 2.63
N ASP A 72 19.25 -14.69 2.25
CA ASP A 72 20.54 -14.55 2.93
C ASP A 72 21.02 -13.10 2.92
N GLU A 73 21.07 -12.48 1.74
CA GLU A 73 21.49 -11.09 1.57
C GLU A 73 20.62 -10.12 2.38
N ILE A 74 19.29 -10.30 2.35
CA ILE A 74 18.37 -9.48 3.14
C ILE A 74 18.62 -9.64 4.65
N ILE A 75 18.87 -10.86 5.12
CA ILE A 75 19.15 -11.11 6.53
C ILE A 75 20.49 -10.50 6.94
N TYR A 76 21.55 -10.66 6.15
CA TYR A 76 22.86 -10.10 6.48
C TYR A 76 22.87 -8.57 6.51
N ASP A 77 22.16 -7.92 5.58
CA ASP A 77 22.11 -6.47 5.49
C ASP A 77 21.18 -5.84 6.54
N GLU A 78 19.95 -6.35 6.69
CA GLU A 78 18.91 -5.68 7.48
C GLU A 78 18.62 -6.36 8.82
N TYR A 79 18.87 -7.66 8.95
CA TYR A 79 18.54 -8.44 10.14
C TYR A 79 19.67 -9.36 10.63
N PRO A 80 20.91 -8.85 10.81
CA PRO A 80 22.08 -9.70 11.05
C PRO A 80 21.95 -10.57 12.31
N HIS A 81 21.16 -10.12 13.30
CA HIS A 81 20.83 -10.87 14.51
C HIS A 81 20.00 -12.15 14.26
N PHE A 82 19.36 -12.30 13.10
CA PHE A 82 18.66 -13.53 12.69
C PHE A 82 19.52 -14.47 11.83
N SER A 83 20.78 -14.12 11.55
CA SER A 83 21.72 -14.99 10.80
C SER A 83 21.83 -16.41 11.36
N PRO A 84 21.85 -16.64 12.70
CA PRO A 84 21.86 -17.99 13.27
C PRO A 84 20.61 -18.82 12.93
N ASN A 85 19.51 -18.18 12.51
CA ASN A 85 18.24 -18.82 12.17
C ASN A 85 17.99 -18.94 10.67
N LEU A 86 18.97 -18.61 9.83
CA LEU A 86 18.85 -18.54 8.37
C LEU A 86 18.33 -19.85 7.75
N ALA A 87 18.84 -20.99 8.19
CA ALA A 87 18.41 -22.30 7.70
C ALA A 87 16.93 -22.58 8.02
N GLN A 88 16.46 -22.21 9.21
CA GLN A 88 15.07 -22.36 9.61
C GLN A 88 14.17 -21.38 8.86
N ILE A 89 14.62 -20.14 8.63
CA ILE A 89 13.87 -19.14 7.85
C ILE A 89 13.70 -19.63 6.40
N LYS A 90 14.75 -20.15 5.77
CA LYS A 90 14.69 -20.77 4.44
C LYS A 90 13.72 -21.94 4.40
N LYS A 91 13.76 -22.84 5.38
CA LYS A 91 12.81 -23.96 5.48
C LYS A 91 11.36 -23.50 5.61
N ILE A 92 11.09 -22.44 6.37
CA ILE A 92 9.76 -21.84 6.46
C ILE A 92 9.34 -21.24 5.10
N HIS A 93 10.26 -20.59 4.38
CA HIS A 93 10.00 -20.07 3.05
C HIS A 93 9.68 -21.17 2.03
N GLU A 94 10.42 -22.28 2.03
CA GLU A 94 10.14 -23.45 1.19
C GLU A 94 8.75 -24.04 1.47
N GLU A 95 8.41 -24.20 2.76
CA GLU A 95 7.09 -24.65 3.18
C GLU A 95 6.00 -23.66 2.76
N TYR A 96 6.26 -22.36 2.87
CA TYR A 96 5.35 -21.31 2.45
C TYR A 96 5.03 -21.40 0.96
N VAL A 97 6.05 -21.53 0.11
CA VAL A 97 5.88 -21.75 -1.34
C VAL A 97 5.11 -23.04 -1.61
N ARG A 98 5.40 -24.14 -0.89
CA ARG A 98 4.68 -25.41 -1.05
C ARG A 98 3.19 -25.29 -0.72
N GLN A 99 2.86 -24.70 0.43
CA GLN A 99 1.47 -24.48 0.85
C GLN A 99 0.71 -23.61 -0.13
N LYS A 100 1.34 -22.53 -0.62
CA LYS A 100 0.73 -21.68 -1.66
C LYS A 100 0.38 -22.49 -2.91
N ARG A 101 1.28 -23.36 -3.36
CA ARG A 101 1.05 -24.23 -4.53
C ARG A 101 -0.06 -25.25 -4.30
N GLU A 102 -0.06 -25.94 -3.16
CA GLU A 102 -1.04 -26.97 -2.80
C GLU A 102 -2.47 -26.45 -2.71
N HIS A 103 -2.62 -25.21 -2.22
CA HIS A 103 -3.92 -24.55 -2.03
C HIS A 103 -4.30 -23.57 -3.14
N HIS A 104 -3.50 -23.48 -4.21
CA HIS A 104 -3.68 -22.53 -5.31
C HIS A 104 -3.79 -21.07 -4.82
N PHE A 105 -2.85 -20.66 -3.98
CA PHE A 105 -2.68 -19.28 -3.55
C PHE A 105 -1.54 -18.62 -4.31
N LEU A 106 -1.75 -17.34 -4.66
CA LEU A 106 -0.70 -16.42 -5.09
C LEU A 106 -0.72 -15.20 -4.18
N ASP A 107 0.42 -14.68 -3.77
CA ASP A 107 0.51 -13.34 -3.19
C ASP A 107 0.82 -12.29 -4.28
N TYR A 108 0.99 -11.03 -3.89
CA TYR A 108 1.30 -9.94 -4.84
C TYR A 108 2.62 -10.15 -5.58
N ASP A 109 3.62 -10.63 -4.85
CA ASP A 109 4.96 -10.83 -5.38
C ASP A 109 4.95 -11.99 -6.39
N ASP A 110 4.20 -13.06 -6.09
CA ASP A 110 3.97 -14.18 -6.98
C ASP A 110 3.35 -13.77 -8.31
N LEU A 111 2.40 -12.83 -8.34
CA LEU A 111 1.78 -12.39 -9.60
C LEU A 111 2.85 -11.90 -10.58
N LEU A 112 3.81 -11.13 -10.10
CA LEU A 112 4.91 -10.61 -10.92
C LEU A 112 5.90 -11.73 -11.27
N VAL A 113 6.29 -12.56 -10.30
CA VAL A 113 7.24 -13.65 -10.50
C VAL A 113 6.72 -14.67 -11.52
N TYR A 114 5.48 -15.13 -11.38
CA TYR A 114 4.89 -16.10 -12.30
C TYR A 114 4.58 -15.48 -13.68
N LEU A 115 4.23 -14.20 -13.76
CA LEU A 115 4.11 -13.55 -15.08
C LEU A 115 5.47 -13.49 -15.78
N LYS A 116 6.52 -13.07 -15.07
CA LYS A 116 7.90 -13.09 -15.60
C LYS A 116 8.27 -14.50 -16.07
N GLN A 117 8.06 -15.50 -15.22
CA GLN A 117 8.34 -16.90 -15.56
C GLN A 117 7.56 -17.36 -16.80
N LEU A 118 6.25 -17.08 -16.87
CA LEU A 118 5.41 -17.43 -18.02
C LEU A 118 5.97 -16.81 -19.32
N LEU A 119 6.40 -15.55 -19.27
CA LEU A 119 6.97 -14.87 -20.43
C LEU A 119 8.35 -15.40 -20.79
N GLN A 120 9.16 -15.86 -19.83
CA GLN A 120 10.49 -16.43 -20.08
C GLN A 120 10.38 -17.85 -20.67
N ASP A 121 9.61 -18.71 -20.00
CA ASP A 121 9.59 -20.16 -20.24
C ASP A 121 8.64 -20.58 -21.37
N GLN A 122 7.68 -19.74 -21.77
CA GLN A 122 6.68 -20.05 -22.80
C GLN A 122 6.75 -19.05 -23.97
N PRO A 123 7.68 -19.22 -24.93
CA PRO A 123 7.86 -18.29 -26.05
C PRO A 123 6.60 -18.03 -26.88
N GLU A 124 5.78 -19.07 -27.11
CA GLU A 124 4.52 -18.94 -27.86
C GLU A 124 3.50 -18.03 -27.14
N ILE A 125 3.42 -18.16 -25.81
CA ILE A 125 2.51 -17.35 -24.99
C ILE A 125 3.05 -15.92 -24.93
N ARG A 126 4.35 -15.74 -24.72
CA ARG A 126 5.01 -14.42 -24.82
C ARG A 126 4.68 -13.76 -26.15
N GLN A 127 4.82 -14.47 -27.27
CA GLN A 127 4.49 -13.94 -28.59
C GLN A 127 3.02 -13.53 -28.69
N ARG A 128 2.11 -14.40 -28.24
CA ARG A 128 0.67 -14.13 -28.28
C ARG A 128 0.28 -12.91 -27.44
N ILE A 129 0.88 -12.74 -26.26
CA ILE A 129 0.65 -11.58 -25.39
C ILE A 129 1.27 -10.33 -26.02
N SER A 130 2.56 -10.34 -26.35
CA SER A 130 3.27 -9.19 -26.92
C SER A 130 2.66 -8.71 -28.24
N SER A 131 2.21 -9.61 -29.12
CA SER A 131 1.57 -9.22 -30.39
C SER A 131 0.20 -8.56 -30.20
N ALA A 132 -0.47 -8.75 -29.05
CA ALA A 132 -1.70 -8.05 -28.74
C ALA A 132 -1.46 -6.57 -28.38
N TYR A 133 -0.22 -6.21 -28.01
CA TYR A 133 0.15 -4.85 -27.59
C TYR A 133 1.21 -4.26 -28.53
N GLN A 134 0.74 -3.55 -29.55
CA GLN A 134 1.65 -2.89 -30.52
C GLN A 134 2.50 -1.79 -29.89
N PHE A 135 1.98 -1.12 -28.86
CA PHE A 135 2.65 -0.04 -28.13
C PHE A 135 2.48 -0.28 -26.63
N ILE A 136 3.59 -0.19 -25.89
CA ILE A 136 3.60 -0.33 -24.44
C ILE A 136 3.97 1.04 -23.84
N MET A 137 3.08 1.57 -23.02
CA MET A 137 3.28 2.84 -22.32
C MET A 137 3.29 2.58 -20.82
N VAL A 138 4.29 3.11 -20.13
CA VAL A 138 4.45 2.93 -18.69
C VAL A 138 4.65 4.29 -18.05
N ASP A 139 3.77 4.63 -17.12
CA ASP A 139 3.90 5.82 -16.30
C ASP A 139 4.58 5.47 -14.97
N GLU A 140 5.12 6.47 -14.27
CA GLU A 140 5.82 6.33 -12.98
C GLU A 140 6.95 5.27 -13.00
N TYR A 141 7.69 5.18 -14.11
CA TYR A 141 8.67 4.12 -14.35
C TYR A 141 9.83 4.08 -13.33
N GLN A 142 10.14 5.21 -12.69
CA GLN A 142 11.14 5.28 -11.62
C GLN A 142 10.76 4.45 -10.38
N ASP A 143 9.46 4.18 -10.18
CA ASP A 143 8.97 3.39 -9.05
C ASP A 143 8.90 1.89 -9.35
N THR A 144 9.38 1.46 -10.52
CA THR A 144 9.38 0.05 -10.88
C THR A 144 10.44 -0.73 -10.12
N ASN A 145 10.12 -1.96 -9.75
CA ASN A 145 11.10 -2.91 -9.22
C ASN A 145 11.80 -3.68 -10.36
N PRO A 146 12.91 -4.41 -10.10
CA PRO A 146 13.62 -5.17 -11.14
C PRO A 146 12.73 -6.19 -11.88
N VAL A 147 11.83 -6.87 -11.17
CA VAL A 147 10.91 -7.86 -11.77
C VAL A 147 9.97 -7.20 -12.80
N GLN A 148 9.42 -6.04 -12.48
CA GLN A 148 8.57 -5.26 -13.38
C GLN A 148 9.34 -4.77 -14.60
N ALA A 149 10.58 -4.30 -14.42
CA ALA A 149 11.44 -3.91 -15.53
C ALA A 149 11.74 -5.09 -16.46
N GLU A 150 12.03 -6.28 -15.91
CA GLU A 150 12.22 -7.50 -16.70
C GLU A 150 10.96 -7.94 -17.46
N ILE A 151 9.79 -7.86 -16.84
CA ILE A 151 8.50 -8.13 -17.51
C ILE A 151 8.34 -7.23 -18.74
N LEU A 152 8.59 -5.93 -18.59
CA LEU A 152 8.51 -4.99 -19.71
C LEU A 152 9.53 -5.30 -20.81
N HIS A 153 10.75 -5.67 -20.44
CA HIS A 153 11.77 -6.08 -21.40
C HIS A 153 11.31 -7.30 -22.21
N LEU A 154 10.76 -8.32 -21.55
CA LEU A 154 10.23 -9.52 -22.21
C LEU A 154 9.05 -9.21 -23.14
N LEU A 155 8.13 -8.34 -22.71
CA LEU A 155 6.96 -7.96 -23.49
C LEU A 155 7.31 -7.13 -24.72
N SER A 156 8.25 -6.19 -24.58
CA SER A 156 8.62 -5.24 -25.63
C SER A 156 9.61 -5.80 -26.65
N ASN A 157 10.23 -6.97 -26.40
CA ASN A 157 11.26 -7.52 -27.29
C ASN A 157 10.76 -7.80 -28.73
N ILE A 158 9.45 -7.99 -28.92
CA ILE A 158 8.87 -8.25 -30.25
C ILE A 158 8.64 -6.96 -31.04
N ASN A 159 7.86 -6.03 -30.48
CA ASN A 159 7.44 -4.83 -31.22
C ASN A 159 8.40 -3.64 -31.04
N LYS A 160 9.25 -3.65 -29.99
CA LYS A 160 10.21 -2.60 -29.61
C LYS A 160 9.63 -1.18 -29.45
N ASN A 161 8.30 -1.06 -29.46
CA ASN A 161 7.57 0.18 -29.26
C ASN A 161 7.22 0.33 -27.77
N ILE A 162 8.22 0.72 -26.97
CA ILE A 162 8.03 1.00 -25.55
C ILE A 162 8.32 2.48 -25.27
N MET A 163 7.41 3.12 -24.55
CA MET A 163 7.57 4.47 -24.02
C MET A 163 7.41 4.40 -22.51
N VAL A 164 8.41 4.92 -21.79
CA VAL A 164 8.34 5.08 -20.34
C VAL A 164 8.35 6.55 -20.00
N VAL A 165 7.52 6.92 -19.03
CA VAL A 165 7.48 8.24 -18.42
C VAL A 165 7.83 8.07 -16.96
N GLY A 166 8.65 8.95 -16.44
CA GLY A 166 9.01 8.93 -15.04
C GLY A 166 9.90 10.10 -14.67
N ASP A 167 9.93 10.37 -13.37
CA ASP A 167 10.73 11.42 -12.76
C ASP A 167 11.62 10.77 -11.69
N ASP A 168 12.91 10.65 -11.99
CA ASP A 168 13.95 10.13 -11.08
C ASP A 168 13.94 10.81 -9.70
N SER A 169 13.61 12.10 -9.67
CA SER A 169 13.49 12.93 -8.47
C SER A 169 12.24 12.61 -7.64
N GLN A 170 11.28 11.85 -8.19
CA GLN A 170 10.06 11.40 -7.51
C GLN A 170 10.06 9.90 -7.21
N SER A 171 11.22 9.23 -7.26
CA SER A 171 11.37 7.83 -6.83
C SER A 171 11.39 7.73 -5.30
N ILE A 172 10.25 7.36 -4.70
CA ILE A 172 10.02 7.39 -3.23
C ILE A 172 9.45 6.07 -2.68
N TYR A 173 9.55 4.97 -3.44
CA TYR A 173 9.11 3.64 -3.01
C TYR A 173 10.26 2.62 -2.96
N ALA A 174 11.50 3.05 -2.72
CA ALA A 174 12.64 2.12 -2.68
C ALA A 174 12.51 1.12 -1.51
N PHE A 175 11.84 1.51 -0.42
CA PHE A 175 11.45 0.59 0.65
C PHE A 175 10.54 -0.57 0.20
N ARG A 176 9.85 -0.43 -0.94
CA ARG A 176 9.07 -1.49 -1.62
C ARG A 176 9.84 -2.20 -2.73
N GLY A 177 11.13 -1.91 -2.89
CA GLY A 177 12.00 -2.48 -3.92
C GLY A 177 11.99 -1.72 -5.25
N ALA A 178 11.38 -0.54 -5.32
CA ALA A 178 11.54 0.33 -6.48
C ALA A 178 13.01 0.69 -6.69
N SER A 179 13.44 0.76 -7.95
CA SER A 179 14.81 1.09 -8.32
C SER A 179 14.81 2.20 -9.35
N PHE A 180 15.21 3.40 -8.93
CA PHE A 180 15.44 4.51 -9.86
C PHE A 180 16.53 4.19 -10.90
N LYS A 181 17.37 3.18 -10.65
CA LYS A 181 18.34 2.68 -11.65
C LYS A 181 17.62 2.19 -12.91
N ASN A 182 16.39 1.69 -12.82
CA ASN A 182 15.61 1.25 -13.98
C ASN A 182 15.42 2.38 -15.00
N ILE A 183 15.05 3.59 -14.57
CA ILE A 183 14.88 4.74 -15.47
C ILE A 183 16.23 5.27 -15.99
N MET A 184 17.29 5.17 -15.20
CA MET A 184 18.65 5.57 -15.62
C MET A 184 19.23 4.61 -16.67
N GLU A 185 18.98 3.32 -16.51
CA GLU A 185 19.51 2.27 -17.39
C GLU A 185 18.62 2.02 -18.62
N PHE A 186 17.44 2.63 -18.70
CA PHE A 186 16.51 2.41 -19.79
C PHE A 186 17.14 2.59 -21.20
N PRO A 187 17.94 3.64 -21.49
CA PRO A 187 18.61 3.79 -22.78
C PRO A 187 19.65 2.69 -23.08
N ARG A 188 20.21 2.07 -22.03
CA ARG A 188 21.14 0.94 -22.15
C ARG A 188 20.39 -0.36 -22.46
N VAL A 189 19.24 -0.58 -21.83
CA VAL A 189 18.38 -1.76 -22.02
C VAL A 189 17.65 -1.72 -23.37
N PHE A 190 17.26 -0.53 -23.82
CA PHE A 190 16.58 -0.30 -25.10
C PHE A 190 17.43 0.59 -26.01
N PRO A 191 18.29 0.00 -26.87
CA PRO A 191 19.08 0.76 -27.83
C PRO A 191 18.18 1.63 -28.73
N ASN A 192 18.66 2.81 -29.12
CA ASN A 192 17.93 3.83 -29.89
C ASN A 192 16.80 4.55 -29.13
N THR A 193 16.80 4.49 -27.80
CA THR A 193 15.87 5.30 -26.98
C THR A 193 16.06 6.80 -27.27
N LYS A 194 14.97 7.47 -27.64
CA LYS A 194 14.91 8.94 -27.71
C LYS A 194 14.55 9.49 -26.33
N ILE A 195 15.45 10.26 -25.72
CA ILE A 195 15.22 10.92 -24.43
C ILE A 195 14.60 12.31 -24.68
N ILE A 196 13.42 12.55 -24.08
CA ILE A 196 12.73 13.85 -24.12
C ILE A 196 12.62 14.35 -22.68
N ARG A 197 13.10 15.57 -22.42
CA ARG A 197 13.00 16.22 -21.10
C ARG A 197 11.87 17.24 -21.12
N LEU A 198 11.00 17.18 -20.13
CA LEU A 198 9.92 18.12 -19.91
C LEU A 198 10.26 19.01 -18.72
N GLU A 199 10.83 20.18 -18.98
CA GLU A 199 11.31 21.11 -17.95
C GLU A 199 10.28 22.20 -17.59
N LYS A 200 9.33 22.45 -18.49
CA LYS A 200 8.27 23.42 -18.26
C LYS A 200 7.20 22.81 -17.34
N ASN A 201 7.13 23.34 -16.12
CA ASN A 201 6.12 23.00 -15.13
C ASN A 201 4.88 23.90 -15.29
N TYR A 202 3.70 23.28 -15.28
CA TYR A 202 2.41 23.97 -15.42
C TYR A 202 1.62 24.08 -14.10
N ARG A 203 2.10 23.41 -13.04
CA ARG A 203 1.44 23.32 -11.72
C ARG A 203 1.83 24.49 -10.82
N SER A 204 3.12 24.64 -10.55
CA SER A 204 3.65 25.48 -9.47
C SER A 204 4.15 26.82 -9.99
N VAL A 205 4.13 27.83 -9.13
CA VAL A 205 4.79 29.12 -9.34
C VAL A 205 6.31 29.01 -9.21
N GLN A 206 7.04 29.96 -9.80
CA GLN A 206 8.51 29.89 -9.88
C GLN A 206 9.20 29.81 -8.51
N PRO A 207 8.80 30.56 -7.46
CA PRO A 207 9.45 30.44 -6.15
C PRO A 207 9.40 29.03 -5.54
N ILE A 208 8.33 28.28 -5.78
CA ILE A 208 8.21 26.87 -5.33
C ILE A 208 9.14 25.98 -6.15
N LEU A 209 9.25 26.23 -7.46
CA LEU A 209 10.14 25.47 -8.34
C LEU A 209 11.61 25.75 -8.03
N ASP A 210 11.98 26.99 -7.72
CA ASP A 210 13.33 27.36 -7.32
C ASP A 210 13.76 26.59 -6.08
N LEU A 211 12.89 26.53 -5.05
CA LEU A 211 13.13 25.69 -3.88
C LEU A 211 13.23 24.21 -4.25
N ALA A 212 12.33 23.68 -5.08
CA ALA A 212 12.36 22.27 -5.48
C ALA A 212 13.65 21.91 -6.23
N ASN A 213 14.12 22.79 -7.13
CA ASN A 213 15.37 22.63 -7.86
C ASN A 213 16.57 22.61 -6.90
N VAL A 214 16.62 23.52 -5.92
CA VAL A 214 17.69 23.58 -4.91
C VAL A 214 17.70 22.33 -4.02
N ILE A 215 16.53 21.83 -3.61
CA ILE A 215 16.43 20.59 -2.82
C ILE A 215 17.00 19.40 -3.61
N ILE A 216 16.57 19.23 -4.87
CA ILE A 216 17.00 18.06 -5.65
C ILE A 216 18.43 18.18 -6.19
N GLU A 217 18.98 19.40 -6.28
CA GLU A 217 20.38 19.63 -6.63
C GLU A 217 21.37 18.94 -5.69
N GLN A 218 20.96 18.65 -4.45
CA GLN A 218 21.74 17.92 -3.47
C GLN A 218 21.84 16.40 -3.76
N ALA A 219 21.00 15.85 -4.66
CA ALA A 219 21.05 14.43 -5.05
C ALA A 219 22.30 14.05 -5.84
N ALA A 220 22.96 12.96 -5.44
CA ALA A 220 24.12 12.43 -6.13
C ALA A 220 23.75 11.87 -7.52
N ASN A 221 22.64 11.14 -7.62
CA ASN A 221 22.22 10.47 -8.85
C ASN A 221 20.92 11.06 -9.39
N LYS A 222 21.00 11.87 -10.46
CA LYS A 222 19.84 12.45 -11.12
C LYS A 222 20.05 12.75 -12.59
N TYR A 223 18.96 12.81 -13.34
CA TYR A 223 18.96 13.51 -14.62
C TYR A 223 19.00 15.02 -14.35
N LYS A 224 20.01 15.71 -14.92
CA LYS A 224 20.02 17.17 -14.91
C LYS A 224 18.78 17.70 -15.62
N LYS A 225 17.96 18.44 -14.88
CA LYS A 225 16.80 19.18 -15.34
C LYS A 225 16.61 20.39 -14.43
N ASN A 226 16.14 21.48 -14.99
CA ASN A 226 15.81 22.67 -14.23
C ASN A 226 14.34 23.02 -14.48
N LEU A 227 13.49 22.91 -13.46
CA LEU A 227 12.07 23.18 -13.64
C LEU A 227 11.81 24.68 -13.69
N PHE A 228 11.05 25.12 -14.70
CA PHE A 228 10.64 26.51 -14.84
C PHE A 228 9.15 26.62 -15.20
N THR A 229 8.54 27.77 -14.93
CA THR A 229 7.14 28.04 -15.26
C THR A 229 6.96 29.37 -15.98
N THR A 230 5.87 29.49 -16.73
CA THR A 230 5.44 30.75 -17.35
C THR A 230 4.40 31.48 -16.50
N LYS A 231 4.00 30.92 -15.35
CA LYS A 231 3.12 31.60 -14.39
C LYS A 231 3.82 32.84 -13.82
N ARG A 232 3.07 33.93 -13.69
CA ARG A 232 3.56 35.19 -13.09
C ARG A 232 3.13 35.27 -11.63
N GLY A 233 3.96 35.88 -10.79
CA GLY A 233 3.70 36.02 -9.37
C GLY A 233 4.10 34.78 -8.57
N GLY A 234 3.41 34.56 -7.45
CA GLY A 234 3.74 33.52 -6.49
C GLY A 234 4.37 34.10 -5.23
N THR A 235 4.04 33.50 -4.09
CA THR A 235 4.64 33.80 -2.80
C THR A 235 5.87 32.92 -2.60
N LYS A 236 6.85 33.42 -1.86
CA LYS A 236 7.99 32.58 -1.47
C LYS A 236 7.53 31.50 -0.49
N PRO A 237 8.05 30.28 -0.59
CA PRO A 237 7.88 29.30 0.47
C PRO A 237 8.36 29.86 1.81
N VAL A 238 7.66 29.50 2.88
CA VAL A 238 7.98 29.96 4.24
C VAL A 238 8.30 28.77 5.12
N LEU A 239 9.38 28.86 5.90
CA LEU A 239 9.73 27.95 6.98
C LEU A 239 9.43 28.63 8.31
N ILE A 240 8.57 27.99 9.10
CA ILE A 240 8.08 28.50 10.38
C ILE A 240 8.60 27.63 11.52
N ALA A 241 9.34 28.26 12.43
CA ALA A 241 9.70 27.69 13.72
C ALA A 241 8.55 27.95 14.71
N ALA A 242 8.04 26.87 15.31
CA ALA A 242 6.97 26.93 16.31
C ALA A 242 7.50 26.51 17.69
N GLU A 243 7.07 27.15 18.77
CA GLU A 243 7.55 26.80 20.12
C GLU A 243 7.22 25.34 20.53
N SER A 244 6.18 24.74 19.95
CA SER A 244 5.74 23.38 20.28
C SER A 244 4.95 22.73 19.14
N GLU A 245 4.68 21.42 19.25
CA GLU A 245 3.75 20.71 18.36
C GLU A 245 2.37 21.37 18.33
N HIS A 246 1.89 21.84 19.49
CA HIS A 246 0.60 22.51 19.60
C HIS A 246 0.61 23.87 18.88
N ALA A 247 1.65 24.69 19.08
CA ALA A 247 1.82 25.96 18.39
C ALA A 247 1.88 25.77 16.86
N GLN A 248 2.53 24.71 16.40
CA GLN A 248 2.56 24.32 14.99
C GLN A 248 1.14 24.07 14.45
N SER A 249 0.33 23.28 15.15
CA SER A 249 -1.06 22.99 14.74
C SER A 249 -1.95 24.23 14.74
N ARG A 250 -1.82 25.08 15.77
CA ARG A 250 -2.54 26.36 15.86
C ARG A 250 -2.23 27.29 14.69
N PHE A 251 -0.97 27.45 14.34
CA PHE A 251 -0.57 28.23 13.16
C PHE A 251 -1.18 27.69 11.87
N VAL A 252 -1.16 26.36 11.67
CA VAL A 252 -1.76 25.75 10.47
C VAL A 252 -3.25 26.07 10.39
N ILE A 253 -3.98 26.00 11.50
CA ILE A 253 -5.42 26.31 11.57
C ILE A 253 -5.69 27.79 11.28
N GLU A 254 -4.99 28.70 11.96
CA GLU A 254 -5.12 30.14 11.74
C GLU A 254 -4.86 30.49 10.28
N LYS A 255 -3.86 29.85 9.67
CA LYS A 255 -3.55 30.06 8.25
C LYS A 255 -4.59 29.46 7.32
N ILE A 256 -5.19 28.32 7.65
CA ILE A 256 -6.30 27.74 6.89
C ILE A 256 -7.51 28.68 6.93
N GLN A 257 -7.84 29.24 8.10
CA GLN A 257 -8.93 30.20 8.26
C GLN A 257 -8.67 31.48 7.45
N ASP A 258 -7.48 32.08 7.56
CA ASP A 258 -7.02 33.21 6.72
C ASP A 258 -7.23 32.97 5.21
N LEU A 259 -6.90 31.76 4.74
CA LEU A 259 -6.98 31.40 3.33
C LEU A 259 -8.43 31.14 2.90
N SER A 260 -9.24 30.56 3.79
CA SER A 260 -10.68 30.39 3.59
C SER A 260 -11.40 31.73 3.50
N GLU A 261 -11.05 32.70 4.34
CA GLU A 261 -11.56 34.08 4.26
C GLU A 261 -11.18 34.77 2.95
N LYS A 262 -10.01 34.42 2.38
CA LYS A 262 -9.56 34.86 1.06
C LYS A 262 -10.18 34.07 -0.10
N GLY A 263 -11.11 33.16 0.18
CA GLY A 263 -11.88 32.41 -0.80
C GLY A 263 -11.23 31.12 -1.32
N ILE A 264 -10.18 30.62 -0.66
CA ILE A 264 -9.59 29.32 -1.00
C ILE A 264 -10.37 28.21 -0.29
N SER A 265 -11.00 27.33 -1.07
CA SER A 265 -11.80 26.22 -0.51
C SER A 265 -10.91 25.22 0.24
N LEU A 266 -11.45 24.55 1.26
CA LEU A 266 -10.71 23.59 2.08
C LEU A 266 -10.13 22.43 1.26
N GLY A 267 -10.86 21.96 0.25
CA GLY A 267 -10.40 20.92 -0.68
C GLY A 267 -9.22 21.35 -1.56
N GLN A 268 -8.90 22.64 -1.63
CA GLN A 268 -7.70 23.17 -2.29
C GLN A 268 -6.51 23.32 -1.33
N ILE A 269 -6.64 22.87 -0.09
CA ILE A 269 -5.60 22.92 0.93
C ILE A 269 -5.26 21.50 1.39
N ALA A 270 -3.96 21.21 1.52
CA ALA A 270 -3.49 19.96 2.08
C ALA A 270 -2.43 20.18 3.16
N VAL A 271 -2.44 19.31 4.17
CA VAL A 271 -1.38 19.18 5.16
C VAL A 271 -0.69 17.83 4.99
N LEU A 272 0.59 17.88 4.64
CA LEU A 272 1.43 16.75 4.35
C LEU A 272 2.37 16.47 5.52
N PHE A 273 2.59 15.19 5.80
CA PHE A 273 3.47 14.73 6.86
C PHE A 273 4.23 13.46 6.48
N ARG A 274 5.40 13.25 7.12
CA ARG A 274 6.24 12.07 6.86
C ARG A 274 5.62 10.76 7.36
N ALA A 275 4.96 10.79 8.51
CA ALA A 275 4.36 9.61 9.14
C ALA A 275 2.97 9.95 9.68
N SER A 276 2.04 9.00 9.64
CA SER A 276 0.63 9.24 9.95
C SER A 276 0.33 9.67 11.39
N PHE A 277 1.27 9.47 12.32
CA PHE A 277 1.14 9.90 13.71
C PHE A 277 1.54 11.37 13.91
N HIS A 278 2.26 11.98 12.97
CA HIS A 278 2.61 13.41 13.02
C HIS A 278 1.40 14.34 12.91
N SER A 279 0.25 13.84 12.45
CA SER A 279 -0.98 14.63 12.30
C SER A 279 -1.90 14.59 13.52
N PHE A 280 -1.58 13.83 14.57
CA PHE A 280 -2.53 13.56 15.66
C PHE A 280 -2.94 14.83 16.43
N ASP A 281 -2.00 15.69 16.80
CA ASP A 281 -2.31 16.95 17.46
C ASP A 281 -3.18 17.86 16.56
N LEU A 282 -2.79 17.98 15.29
CA LEU A 282 -3.56 18.74 14.30
C LEU A 282 -4.99 18.19 14.10
N GLU A 283 -5.18 16.88 14.09
CA GLU A 283 -6.51 16.26 13.99
C GLU A 283 -7.41 16.64 15.17
N ILE A 284 -6.84 16.72 16.38
CA ILE A 284 -7.56 17.15 17.58
C ILE A 284 -7.94 18.62 17.47
N GLU A 285 -7.01 19.48 17.08
CA GLU A 285 -7.25 20.92 16.95
C GLU A 285 -8.24 21.25 15.82
N LEU A 286 -8.15 20.58 14.66
CA LEU A 286 -9.12 20.72 13.58
C LEU A 286 -10.53 20.31 14.03
N ALA A 287 -10.65 19.24 14.83
CA ALA A 287 -11.93 18.81 15.37
C ALA A 287 -12.50 19.79 16.39
N LYS A 288 -11.66 20.42 17.23
CA LYS A 288 -12.07 21.47 18.18
C LYS A 288 -12.61 22.72 17.48
N GLU A 289 -11.99 23.10 16.37
CA GLU A 289 -12.36 24.26 15.56
C GLU A 289 -13.41 23.93 14.48
N GLU A 290 -13.98 22.71 14.54
CA GLU A 290 -15.00 22.20 13.62
C GLU A 290 -14.62 22.28 12.11
N ILE A 291 -13.33 22.26 11.79
CA ILE A 291 -12.84 22.29 10.42
C ILE A 291 -12.95 20.87 9.82
N PRO A 292 -13.76 20.67 8.76
CA PRO A 292 -13.96 19.35 8.19
C PRO A 292 -12.72 18.88 7.42
N PHE A 293 -12.24 17.67 7.72
CA PHE A 293 -11.05 17.10 7.09
C PHE A 293 -11.24 15.62 6.72
N ILE A 294 -10.36 15.15 5.84
CA ILE A 294 -10.21 13.74 5.49
C ILE A 294 -8.75 13.33 5.58
N LYS A 295 -8.50 12.13 6.13
CA LYS A 295 -7.16 11.59 6.28
C LYS A 295 -6.88 10.49 5.26
N VAL A 296 -5.92 10.75 4.38
CA VAL A 296 -5.47 9.84 3.32
C VAL A 296 -4.20 9.13 3.78
N GLY A 297 -4.15 7.81 3.61
CA GLY A 297 -3.03 6.99 4.07
C GLY A 297 -3.04 6.63 5.56
N GLY A 298 -4.16 6.87 6.27
CA GLY A 298 -4.30 6.63 7.72
C GLY A 298 -5.37 5.60 8.15
N PHE A 299 -6.31 5.23 7.28
CA PHE A 299 -7.36 4.24 7.61
C PHE A 299 -7.32 3.10 6.60
N LYS A 300 -7.13 1.86 7.06
CA LYS A 300 -7.05 0.67 6.21
C LYS A 300 -8.41 -0.04 6.20
N PHE A 301 -9.39 0.52 5.48
CA PHE A 301 -10.75 -0.05 5.33
C PHE A 301 -10.71 -1.56 5.06
N MET A 302 -9.90 -1.99 4.09
CA MET A 302 -9.74 -3.40 3.74
C MET A 302 -8.97 -4.24 4.76
N GLU A 303 -8.22 -3.62 5.68
CA GLU A 303 -7.55 -4.34 6.77
C GLU A 303 -8.39 -4.40 8.04
N SER A 304 -9.55 -3.74 8.07
CA SER A 304 -10.44 -3.78 9.21
C SER A 304 -10.90 -5.23 9.45
N ALA A 305 -10.98 -5.61 10.72
CA ALA A 305 -11.30 -6.99 11.08
C ALA A 305 -12.66 -7.43 10.54
N HIS A 306 -13.67 -6.54 10.58
CA HIS A 306 -15.02 -6.85 10.16
C HIS A 306 -15.17 -6.96 8.63
N ILE A 307 -14.49 -6.10 7.84
CA ILE A 307 -14.46 -6.23 6.37
C ILE A 307 -13.80 -7.57 6.00
N LYS A 308 -12.69 -7.92 6.65
CA LYS A 308 -12.01 -9.20 6.40
C LYS A 308 -12.82 -10.43 6.79
N ASP A 309 -13.61 -10.34 7.85
CA ASP A 309 -14.51 -11.40 8.27
C ASP A 309 -15.54 -11.68 7.17
N VAL A 310 -16.15 -10.64 6.57
CA VAL A 310 -17.09 -10.80 5.45
C VAL A 310 -16.39 -11.26 4.16
N LEU A 311 -15.25 -10.67 3.80
CA LEU A 311 -14.49 -11.08 2.61
C LEU A 311 -14.03 -12.54 2.66
N ALA A 312 -13.72 -13.09 3.84
CA ALA A 312 -13.37 -14.49 3.98
C ALA A 312 -14.52 -15.43 3.56
N HIS A 313 -15.77 -15.11 3.92
CA HIS A 313 -16.92 -15.88 3.47
C HIS A 313 -17.05 -15.84 1.94
N LEU A 314 -16.94 -14.64 1.36
CA LEU A 314 -16.96 -14.43 -0.10
C LEU A 314 -15.82 -15.17 -0.82
N ARG A 315 -14.62 -15.19 -0.24
CA ARG A 315 -13.47 -15.94 -0.79
C ARG A 315 -13.69 -17.44 -0.76
N VAL A 316 -14.31 -17.98 0.29
CA VAL A 316 -14.67 -19.41 0.34
C VAL A 316 -15.73 -19.74 -0.71
N ILE A 317 -16.67 -18.83 -0.97
CA ILE A 317 -17.68 -18.98 -2.04
C ILE A 317 -16.99 -19.10 -3.40
N SER A 318 -16.00 -18.25 -3.67
CA SER A 318 -15.25 -18.26 -4.93
C SER A 318 -14.22 -19.39 -5.03
N ASN A 319 -13.46 -19.66 -3.96
CA ASN A 319 -12.49 -20.75 -3.86
C ASN A 319 -12.72 -21.58 -2.59
N PRO A 320 -13.45 -22.70 -2.68
CA PRO A 320 -13.73 -23.58 -1.54
C PRO A 320 -12.47 -24.20 -0.90
N TYR A 321 -11.32 -24.14 -1.57
CA TYR A 321 -10.06 -24.66 -1.07
C TYR A 321 -9.23 -23.60 -0.33
N ASP A 322 -9.76 -22.38 -0.14
CA ASP A 322 -9.10 -21.35 0.64
C ASP A 322 -9.10 -21.65 2.14
N TRP A 323 -8.07 -22.38 2.58
CA TRP A 323 -7.82 -22.72 3.97
C TRP A 323 -7.76 -21.50 4.89
N LEU A 324 -7.17 -20.37 4.47
CA LEU A 324 -7.00 -19.20 5.33
C LEU A 324 -8.35 -18.54 5.61
N SER A 325 -9.19 -18.44 4.59
CA SER A 325 -10.54 -17.92 4.74
C SER A 325 -11.42 -18.86 5.58
N TRP A 326 -11.37 -20.17 5.34
CA TRP A 326 -12.07 -21.15 6.20
C TRP A 326 -11.61 -21.08 7.65
N TYR A 327 -10.30 -21.01 7.88
CA TYR A 327 -9.73 -20.89 9.20
C TYR A 327 -10.23 -19.62 9.91
N ARG A 328 -10.30 -18.50 9.19
CA ARG A 328 -10.86 -17.25 9.73
C ARG A 328 -12.32 -17.41 10.10
N ILE A 329 -13.15 -17.97 9.22
CA ILE A 329 -14.59 -18.21 9.45
C ILE A 329 -14.80 -19.11 10.67
N PHE A 330 -14.08 -20.23 10.77
CA PHE A 330 -14.24 -21.16 11.87
C PHE A 330 -13.86 -20.56 13.23
N LEU A 331 -12.90 -19.64 13.28
CA LEU A 331 -12.54 -18.93 14.51
C LEU A 331 -13.54 -17.83 14.91
N LEU A 332 -14.52 -17.49 14.05
CA LEU A 332 -15.65 -16.64 14.45
C LEU A 332 -16.71 -17.42 15.23
N LEU A 333 -16.69 -18.74 15.15
CA LEU A 333 -17.62 -19.59 15.89
C LEU A 333 -17.08 -19.82 17.30
N ASP A 334 -17.90 -19.52 18.31
CA ASP A 334 -17.51 -19.76 19.70
C ASP A 334 -17.09 -21.21 19.93
N LYS A 335 -16.15 -21.40 20.85
CA LYS A 335 -15.64 -22.72 21.26
C LYS A 335 -15.00 -23.53 20.11
N ILE A 336 -14.74 -22.92 18.95
CA ILE A 336 -13.92 -23.51 17.89
C ILE A 336 -12.52 -22.90 17.95
N GLY A 337 -11.57 -23.70 18.44
CA GLY A 337 -10.15 -23.34 18.45
C GLY A 337 -9.41 -23.78 17.18
N ILE A 338 -8.14 -23.38 17.10
CA ILE A 338 -7.22 -23.63 15.97
C ILE A 338 -7.22 -25.10 15.52
N LYS A 339 -7.09 -26.04 16.46
CA LYS A 339 -7.04 -27.49 16.16
C LYS A 339 -8.35 -28.01 15.59
N THR A 340 -9.48 -27.55 16.12
CA THR A 340 -10.81 -27.95 15.64
C THR A 340 -11.04 -27.43 14.23
N ALA A 341 -10.69 -26.17 13.95
CA ALA A 341 -10.75 -25.59 12.62
C ALA A 341 -9.90 -26.39 11.59
N GLN A 342 -8.68 -26.79 11.98
CA GLN A 342 -7.81 -27.64 11.15
C GLN A 342 -8.43 -28.99 10.83
N ASN A 343 -9.05 -29.64 11.82
CA ASN A 343 -9.71 -30.92 11.62
C ASN A 343 -10.93 -30.82 10.72
N ILE A 344 -11.75 -29.77 10.90
CA ILE A 344 -12.93 -29.51 10.06
C ILE A 344 -12.49 -29.34 8.61
N TYR A 345 -11.54 -28.44 8.33
CA TYR A 345 -11.08 -28.22 6.97
C TYR A 345 -10.38 -29.44 6.37
N SER A 346 -9.57 -30.16 7.14
CA SER A 346 -8.93 -31.40 6.64
C SER A 346 -9.99 -32.42 6.18
N ALA A 347 -11.14 -32.49 6.87
CA ALA A 347 -12.26 -33.32 6.45
C ALA A 347 -12.94 -32.78 5.17
N LEU A 348 -13.08 -31.46 5.03
CA LEU A 348 -13.61 -30.81 3.82
C LEU A 348 -12.69 -31.06 2.61
N TYR A 349 -11.40 -30.80 2.77
CA TYR A 349 -10.39 -30.90 1.72
C TYR A 349 -10.28 -32.32 1.16
N LYS A 350 -10.32 -33.34 2.04
CA LYS A 350 -10.27 -34.75 1.63
C LYS A 350 -11.45 -35.17 0.76
N LYS A 351 -12.65 -34.61 0.99
CA LYS A 351 -13.85 -34.96 0.22
C LYS A 351 -13.85 -34.37 -1.19
N ARG A 352 -13.11 -33.27 -1.43
CA ARG A 352 -13.05 -32.56 -2.73
C ARG A 352 -14.42 -32.17 -3.32
N THR A 353 -15.41 -31.97 -2.45
CA THR A 353 -16.80 -31.64 -2.83
C THR A 353 -17.07 -30.13 -2.80
N GLY A 354 -16.04 -29.29 -2.71
CA GLY A 354 -16.21 -27.85 -2.54
C GLY A 354 -16.97 -27.49 -1.25
N ILE A 355 -17.78 -26.44 -1.31
CA ILE A 355 -18.58 -25.94 -0.17
C ILE A 355 -19.61 -26.96 0.29
N ALA A 356 -20.19 -27.75 -0.63
CA ALA A 356 -21.10 -28.85 -0.32
C ALA A 356 -20.50 -29.89 0.63
N GLY A 357 -19.16 -29.94 0.72
CA GLY A 357 -18.47 -30.71 1.77
C GLY A 357 -18.94 -30.36 3.17
N LEU A 358 -19.24 -29.08 3.43
CA LEU A 358 -19.65 -28.57 4.74
C LEU A 358 -20.95 -29.22 5.21
N PHE A 359 -21.91 -29.45 4.32
CA PHE A 359 -23.20 -30.07 4.68
C PHE A 359 -23.02 -31.49 5.19
N THR A 360 -22.06 -32.22 4.62
CA THR A 360 -21.81 -33.63 4.91
C THR A 360 -20.82 -33.86 6.06
N VAL A 361 -20.21 -32.80 6.60
CA VAL A 361 -19.27 -32.91 7.72
C VAL A 361 -20.06 -32.94 9.04
N ASN A 362 -19.99 -34.07 9.72
CA ASN A 362 -20.48 -34.27 11.09
C ASN A 362 -19.29 -34.24 12.05
N VAL A 363 -18.84 -33.04 12.41
CA VAL A 363 -17.82 -32.86 13.44
C VAL A 363 -18.52 -32.52 14.75
N LYS A 364 -18.15 -33.21 15.84
CA LYS A 364 -18.55 -32.81 17.19
C LYS A 364 -17.85 -31.49 17.52
N THR A 365 -18.53 -30.37 17.33
CA THR A 365 -18.04 -29.04 17.70
C THR A 365 -18.58 -28.64 19.07
N GLY A 366 -17.87 -27.74 19.75
CA GLY A 366 -18.36 -27.12 21.00
C GLY A 366 -19.49 -26.10 20.77
N ASN A 367 -19.87 -25.84 19.51
CA ASN A 367 -20.89 -24.88 19.10
C ASN A 367 -21.66 -25.41 17.87
N PRO A 368 -22.60 -26.35 18.07
CA PRO A 368 -23.41 -26.91 17.00
C PRO A 368 -24.28 -25.87 16.29
N ASP A 369 -24.87 -24.93 17.04
CA ASP A 369 -25.80 -23.93 16.51
C ASP A 369 -25.11 -22.94 15.57
N GLY A 370 -23.93 -22.44 15.95
CA GLY A 370 -23.10 -21.59 15.09
C GLY A 370 -22.68 -22.31 13.80
N PHE A 371 -22.36 -23.60 13.90
CA PHE A 371 -22.00 -24.42 12.74
C PHE A 371 -23.20 -24.70 11.81
N ASN A 372 -24.39 -24.91 12.37
CA ASN A 372 -25.63 -25.08 11.60
C ASN A 372 -26.02 -23.78 10.87
N ARG A 373 -25.96 -22.63 11.53
CA ARG A 373 -26.16 -21.32 10.86
C ARG A 373 -25.19 -21.10 9.71
N LEU A 374 -23.94 -21.52 9.85
CA LEU A 374 -22.95 -21.45 8.78
C LEU A 374 -23.31 -22.37 7.60
N LYS A 375 -23.81 -23.59 7.88
CA LYS A 375 -24.32 -24.50 6.84
C LYS A 375 -25.53 -23.89 6.11
N GLU A 376 -26.46 -23.29 6.85
CA GLU A 376 -27.64 -22.64 6.27
C GLU A 376 -27.25 -21.49 5.33
N LEU A 377 -26.32 -20.62 5.74
CA LEU A 377 -25.80 -19.54 4.88
C LEU A 377 -25.26 -20.09 3.56
N PHE A 378 -24.34 -21.05 3.62
CA PHE A 378 -23.72 -21.59 2.40
C PHE A 378 -24.70 -22.39 1.55
N SER A 379 -25.66 -23.09 2.17
CA SER A 379 -26.71 -23.81 1.44
C SER A 379 -27.63 -22.85 0.69
N MET A 380 -27.95 -21.71 1.31
CA MET A 380 -28.77 -20.66 0.69
C MET A 380 -28.04 -20.05 -0.52
N ILE A 381 -26.74 -19.77 -0.39
CA ILE A 381 -25.93 -19.20 -1.47
C ILE A 381 -25.71 -20.21 -2.61
N GLU A 382 -25.50 -21.50 -2.30
CA GLU A 382 -25.27 -22.53 -3.33
C GLU A 382 -26.55 -22.90 -4.09
N SER A 383 -27.72 -22.83 -3.44
CA SER A 383 -29.01 -23.13 -4.07
C SER A 383 -29.66 -21.94 -4.77
N GLY A 384 -29.29 -20.71 -4.40
CA GLY A 384 -29.85 -19.48 -4.95
C GLY A 384 -29.10 -18.97 -6.19
N HIS A 385 -29.85 -18.50 -7.19
CA HIS A 385 -29.27 -17.67 -8.26
C HIS A 385 -29.13 -16.23 -7.75
N MET A 386 -28.22 -16.03 -6.80
CA MET A 386 -27.97 -14.72 -6.19
C MET A 386 -27.01 -13.89 -7.04
N SER A 387 -27.28 -12.60 -7.14
CA SER A 387 -26.30 -11.59 -7.52
C SER A 387 -25.21 -11.46 -6.45
N ILE A 388 -24.09 -10.85 -6.81
CA ILE A 388 -22.98 -10.66 -5.87
C ILE A 388 -23.41 -9.86 -4.63
N VAL A 389 -24.28 -8.87 -4.78
CA VAL A 389 -24.76 -8.03 -3.67
C VAL A 389 -25.64 -8.83 -2.74
N GLU A 390 -26.56 -9.63 -3.29
CA GLU A 390 -27.41 -10.51 -2.49
C GLU A 390 -26.58 -11.53 -1.71
N MET A 391 -25.48 -12.05 -2.29
CA MET A 391 -24.52 -12.87 -1.55
C MET A 391 -23.85 -12.07 -0.42
N GLY A 392 -23.44 -10.83 -0.69
CA GLY A 392 -22.88 -9.92 0.31
C GLY A 392 -23.85 -9.64 1.46
N GLU A 393 -25.11 -9.37 1.15
CA GLU A 393 -26.19 -9.12 2.12
C GLU A 393 -26.47 -10.37 2.96
N ALA A 394 -26.52 -11.56 2.34
CA ALA A 394 -26.66 -12.82 3.04
C ALA A 394 -25.52 -13.05 4.06
N VAL A 395 -24.27 -12.81 3.65
CA VAL A 395 -23.10 -12.90 4.53
C VAL A 395 -23.16 -11.85 5.63
N PHE A 396 -23.54 -10.61 5.30
CA PHE A 396 -23.66 -9.53 6.29
C PHE A 396 -24.72 -9.85 7.34
N ASN A 397 -25.89 -10.33 6.93
CA ASN A 397 -26.98 -10.74 7.82
C ASN A 397 -26.55 -11.90 8.75
N TYR A 398 -25.81 -12.88 8.22
CA TYR A 398 -25.21 -13.94 9.04
C TYR A 398 -24.21 -13.38 10.05
N TYR A 399 -23.37 -12.43 9.63
CA TYR A 399 -22.29 -11.88 10.44
C TYR A 399 -22.77 -10.84 11.46
N TRP A 400 -23.94 -10.23 11.27
CA TRP A 400 -24.46 -9.14 12.11
C TRP A 400 -24.55 -9.47 13.61
N PRO A 401 -25.09 -10.64 14.03
CA PRO A 401 -25.08 -11.04 15.43
C PRO A 401 -23.65 -11.18 16.00
N ILE A 402 -22.72 -11.74 15.21
CA ILE A 402 -21.32 -11.93 15.60
C ILE A 402 -20.62 -10.57 15.77
N LEU A 403 -20.91 -9.61 14.88
CA LEU A 403 -20.37 -8.27 14.94
C LEU A 403 -20.79 -7.54 16.22
N LYS A 404 -22.07 -7.65 16.60
CA LYS A 404 -22.61 -7.03 17.83
C LYS A 404 -21.99 -7.58 19.10
N GLU A 405 -21.77 -8.89 19.14
CA GLU A 405 -21.19 -9.55 20.32
C GLU A 405 -19.71 -9.23 20.48
N LYS A 406 -18.98 -9.10 19.38
CA LYS A 406 -17.51 -8.98 19.38
C LYS A 406 -16.99 -7.54 19.47
N TYR A 407 -17.80 -6.54 19.12
CA TYR A 407 -17.33 -5.15 18.99
C TYR A 407 -18.31 -4.14 19.58
N ASP A 408 -17.83 -3.35 20.56
CA ASP A 408 -18.62 -2.26 21.16
C ASP A 408 -18.96 -1.15 20.15
N ASP A 409 -18.07 -0.91 19.16
CA ASP A 409 -18.23 0.05 18.06
C ASP A 409 -19.00 -0.51 16.84
N HIS A 410 -19.83 -1.54 17.03
CA HIS A 410 -20.57 -2.19 15.95
C HIS A 410 -21.39 -1.25 15.03
N PRO A 411 -22.00 -0.12 15.47
CA PRO A 411 -22.73 0.78 14.57
C PRO A 411 -21.80 1.57 13.61
N LYS A 412 -20.52 1.71 13.95
CA LYS A 412 -19.53 2.28 13.02
C LYS A 412 -19.11 1.25 11.98
N ARG A 413 -18.87 0.02 12.43
CA ARG A 413 -18.46 -1.10 11.57
C ARG A 413 -19.57 -1.57 10.63
N SER A 414 -20.84 -1.40 11.01
CA SER A 414 -21.97 -1.70 10.14
C SER A 414 -21.98 -0.78 8.92
N ARG A 415 -21.71 0.52 9.11
CA ARG A 415 -21.58 1.50 8.02
C ARG A 415 -20.44 1.13 7.06
N ASP A 416 -19.32 0.63 7.58
CA ASP A 416 -18.24 0.12 6.75
C ASP A 416 -18.70 -1.07 5.87
N LEU A 417 -19.53 -1.96 6.41
CA LEU A 417 -20.11 -3.11 5.68
C LEU A 417 -21.18 -2.69 4.67
N GLU A 418 -22.04 -1.74 5.01
CA GLU A 418 -23.00 -1.13 4.07
C GLU A 418 -22.27 -0.48 2.89
N GLN A 419 -21.14 0.18 3.16
CA GLN A 419 -20.27 0.72 2.11
C GLN A 419 -19.67 -0.40 1.25
N LEU A 420 -19.28 -1.54 1.84
CA LEU A 420 -18.81 -2.70 1.07
C LEU A 420 -19.90 -3.23 0.13
N LEU A 421 -21.15 -3.36 0.58
CA LEU A 421 -22.28 -3.75 -0.25
C LEU A 421 -22.52 -2.78 -1.40
N THR A 422 -22.44 -1.47 -1.12
CA THR A 422 -22.54 -0.42 -2.14
C THR A 422 -21.45 -0.53 -3.21
N ILE A 423 -20.25 -0.99 -2.82
CA ILE A 423 -19.16 -1.26 -3.78
C ILE A 423 -19.48 -2.52 -4.59
N MET A 424 -19.95 -3.59 -3.93
CA MET A 424 -20.29 -4.87 -4.55
C MET A 424 -21.36 -4.72 -5.65
N ASP A 425 -22.31 -3.80 -5.51
CA ASP A 425 -23.38 -3.53 -6.49
C ASP A 425 -22.88 -3.10 -7.87
N ARG A 426 -21.64 -2.62 -7.94
CA ARG A 426 -20.99 -2.24 -9.19
C ARG A 426 -20.43 -3.44 -9.95
N TYR A 427 -20.40 -4.61 -9.34
CA TYR A 427 -19.79 -5.83 -9.88
C TYR A 427 -20.87 -6.83 -10.28
N ARG A 428 -20.56 -7.61 -11.33
CA ARG A 428 -21.41 -8.73 -11.77
C ARG A 428 -20.81 -10.09 -11.46
N ASP A 429 -19.53 -10.11 -11.12
CA ASP A 429 -18.73 -11.32 -10.94
C ASP A 429 -17.95 -11.24 -9.63
N LEU A 430 -18.08 -12.28 -8.80
CA LEU A 430 -17.49 -12.35 -7.46
C LEU A 430 -15.97 -12.45 -7.52
N GLU A 431 -15.42 -13.22 -8.45
CA GLU A 431 -13.99 -13.40 -8.60
C GLU A 431 -13.30 -12.08 -8.98
N LYS A 432 -13.91 -11.33 -9.91
CA LYS A 432 -13.46 -9.99 -10.29
C LYS A 432 -13.54 -9.02 -9.12
N PHE A 433 -14.64 -9.01 -8.37
CA PHE A 433 -14.75 -8.16 -7.18
C PHE A 433 -13.65 -8.47 -6.16
N LEU A 434 -13.45 -9.75 -5.79
CA LEU A 434 -12.43 -10.14 -4.82
C LEU A 434 -11.01 -9.81 -5.30
N THR A 435 -10.77 -9.96 -6.60
CA THR A 435 -9.52 -9.57 -7.25
C THR A 435 -9.29 -8.07 -7.14
N ASP A 436 -10.27 -7.25 -7.50
CA ASP A 436 -10.14 -5.79 -7.50
C ASP A 436 -10.02 -5.27 -6.06
N MET A 437 -10.74 -5.89 -5.10
CA MET A 437 -10.63 -5.59 -3.67
C MET A 437 -9.25 -5.94 -3.09
N ALA A 438 -8.64 -7.02 -3.56
CA ALA A 438 -7.25 -7.29 -3.25
C ALA A 438 -6.39 -6.19 -3.90
N LEU A 439 -6.32 -6.16 -5.24
CA LEU A 439 -5.32 -5.43 -6.00
C LEU A 439 -5.40 -3.90 -5.87
N GLU A 440 -6.62 -3.35 -5.78
CA GLU A 440 -6.92 -1.93 -5.76
C GLU A 440 -7.94 -1.63 -4.63
N PRO A 441 -7.53 -1.78 -3.35
CA PRO A 441 -8.44 -1.63 -2.23
C PRO A 441 -9.01 -0.20 -2.20
N PRO A 442 -10.33 0.01 -1.98
CA PRO A 442 -11.05 1.27 -2.24
C PRO A 442 -10.52 2.54 -1.55
N ASN A 443 -9.58 2.42 -0.63
CA ASN A 443 -8.75 3.54 -0.17
C ASN A 443 -7.94 4.21 -1.30
N SER A 444 -7.63 3.47 -2.38
CA SER A 444 -7.03 3.99 -3.61
C SER A 444 -8.05 4.77 -4.44
N SER A 445 -9.32 4.37 -4.45
CA SER A 445 -10.39 5.11 -5.13
C SER A 445 -10.80 6.41 -4.43
N ILE A 446 -10.47 6.58 -3.13
CA ILE A 446 -10.52 7.90 -2.48
C ILE A 446 -9.57 8.88 -3.19
N ASN A 447 -8.44 8.43 -3.77
CA ASN A 447 -7.58 9.31 -4.57
C ASN A 447 -8.27 9.82 -5.85
N ASN A 448 -9.17 9.05 -6.45
CA ASN A 448 -9.98 9.54 -7.58
C ASN A 448 -11.12 10.45 -7.09
N SER A 449 -11.75 10.13 -5.95
CA SER A 449 -12.77 11.00 -5.31
C SER A 449 -12.20 12.33 -4.78
N LEU A 450 -10.90 12.42 -4.55
CA LEU A 450 -10.18 13.67 -4.23
C LEU A 450 -9.92 14.55 -5.45
N SER A 451 -9.99 13.97 -6.65
CA SER A 451 -9.77 14.68 -7.92
C SER A 451 -11.09 15.09 -8.60
N SER A 452 -12.18 14.36 -8.35
CA SER A 452 -13.52 14.80 -8.69
C SER A 452 -14.05 15.70 -7.59
N HIS A 453 -14.39 16.95 -7.93
CA HIS A 453 -15.30 17.79 -7.18
C HIS A 453 -16.69 17.11 -7.07
N ASP A 454 -16.77 15.99 -6.36
CA ASP A 454 -18.03 15.30 -6.13
C ASP A 454 -18.74 16.09 -5.04
N GLY A 455 -19.71 16.89 -5.48
CA GLY A 455 -20.36 17.90 -4.66
C GLY A 455 -21.09 17.27 -3.49
N ASN A 456 -20.53 17.44 -2.27
CA ASN A 456 -21.34 17.83 -1.12
C ASN A 456 -20.55 18.22 0.14
N MET A 457 -19.22 18.07 0.20
CA MET A 457 -18.45 18.47 1.39
C MET A 457 -17.06 18.99 1.01
N ASP A 458 -16.85 20.31 1.13
CA ASP A 458 -15.52 20.94 1.05
C ASP A 458 -14.71 20.55 2.30
N ARG A 459 -13.62 19.79 2.14
CA ARG A 459 -12.86 19.23 3.26
C ARG A 459 -11.35 19.37 3.06
N LEU A 460 -10.64 19.69 4.13
CA LEU A 460 -9.18 19.73 4.19
C LEU A 460 -8.58 18.33 3.99
N VAL A 461 -7.47 18.21 3.26
CA VAL A 461 -6.78 16.93 3.08
C VAL A 461 -5.59 16.80 4.02
N LEU A 462 -5.60 15.77 4.88
CA LEU A 462 -4.45 15.33 5.66
C LEU A 462 -3.84 14.10 4.99
N SER A 463 -2.56 14.11 4.61
CA SER A 463 -1.97 12.99 3.89
C SER A 463 -0.50 12.75 4.23
N THR A 464 -0.08 11.48 4.16
CA THR A 464 1.36 11.21 4.12
C THR A 464 1.94 11.69 2.79
N VAL A 465 3.19 12.15 2.77
CA VAL A 465 3.85 12.58 1.51
C VAL A 465 3.81 11.47 0.45
N HIS A 466 3.97 10.21 0.86
CA HIS A 466 3.87 9.04 -0.04
C HIS A 466 2.50 8.90 -0.70
N SER A 467 1.42 9.19 0.04
CA SER A 467 0.05 9.12 -0.46
C SER A 467 -0.35 10.35 -1.27
N ALA A 468 0.39 11.46 -1.13
CA ALA A 468 0.18 12.70 -1.88
C ALA A 468 0.83 12.70 -3.27
N LYS A 469 1.67 11.70 -3.57
CA LYS A 469 2.29 11.57 -4.90
C LYS A 469 1.21 11.51 -5.98
N GLY A 470 1.40 12.27 -7.06
CA GLY A 470 0.44 12.40 -8.16
C GLY A 470 -0.68 13.43 -7.92
N LEU A 471 -0.89 13.89 -6.70
CA LEU A 471 -1.90 14.90 -6.36
C LEU A 471 -1.33 16.32 -6.36
N GLU A 472 -2.20 17.33 -6.27
CA GLU A 472 -1.82 18.74 -6.28
C GLU A 472 -2.89 19.63 -5.61
N TRP A 473 -2.44 20.68 -4.91
CA TRP A 473 -3.31 21.60 -4.17
C TRP A 473 -2.91 23.05 -4.40
N ASN A 474 -3.84 23.99 -4.21
CA ASN A 474 -3.51 25.41 -4.23
C ASN A 474 -2.45 25.72 -3.16
N THR A 475 -2.73 25.30 -1.92
CA THR A 475 -1.87 25.53 -0.77
C THR A 475 -1.48 24.22 -0.10
N VAL A 476 -0.20 24.08 0.26
CA VAL A 476 0.31 22.91 0.98
C VAL A 476 1.06 23.37 2.23
N PHE A 477 0.72 22.72 3.34
CA PHE A 477 1.51 22.74 4.57
C PHE A 477 2.30 21.43 4.67
N VAL A 478 3.58 21.51 5.01
CA VAL A 478 4.40 20.35 5.35
C VAL A 478 4.83 20.50 6.79
N ILE A 479 4.21 19.70 7.66
CA ILE A 479 4.44 19.77 9.11
C ILE A 479 5.58 18.84 9.53
N TRP A 480 6.15 19.08 10.71
CA TRP A 480 7.23 18.26 11.26
C TRP A 480 8.48 18.19 10.38
N THR A 481 8.84 19.32 9.77
CA THR A 481 10.09 19.49 9.00
C THR A 481 11.30 19.68 9.92
N LEU A 482 11.49 18.70 10.80
CA LEU A 482 12.51 18.64 11.84
C LEU A 482 13.49 17.49 11.53
N ASP A 483 14.79 17.70 11.72
CA ASP A 483 15.77 16.63 11.56
C ASP A 483 15.50 15.51 12.58
N GLY A 484 15.49 14.25 12.10
CA GLY A 484 15.05 13.08 12.85
C GLY A 484 13.57 12.72 12.72
N ARG A 485 12.72 13.66 12.26
CA ARG A 485 11.32 13.39 11.88
C ARG A 485 11.12 13.38 10.38
N PHE A 486 11.65 14.38 9.68
CA PHE A 486 11.68 14.47 8.23
C PHE A 486 12.97 15.21 7.80
N PRO A 487 14.09 14.49 7.61
CA PRO A 487 14.21 13.04 7.41
C PRO A 487 14.04 12.19 8.69
N SER A 488 13.62 10.94 8.53
CA SER A 488 13.55 9.97 9.65
C SER A 488 14.94 9.66 10.24
N LEU A 489 15.06 9.51 11.56
CA LEU A 489 16.30 9.06 12.23
C LEU A 489 16.91 7.77 11.64
N ARG A 490 16.07 6.89 11.06
CA ARG A 490 16.53 5.60 10.52
C ARG A 490 17.35 5.72 9.25
N SER A 491 17.05 6.73 8.41
CA SER A 491 17.69 6.91 7.11
C SER A 491 19.00 7.70 7.19
N ILE A 492 19.27 8.39 8.31
CA ILE A 492 20.42 9.28 8.46
C ILE A 492 21.77 8.58 8.22
N ASN A 493 21.86 7.28 8.57
CA ASN A 493 23.11 6.54 8.52
C ASN A 493 23.37 5.86 7.16
N LYS A 494 22.44 5.92 6.22
CA LYS A 494 22.53 5.29 4.90
C LYS A 494 22.29 6.32 3.81
N GLU A 495 23.30 6.57 2.99
CA GLU A 495 23.26 7.60 1.94
C GLU A 495 22.07 7.42 0.99
N GLU A 496 21.81 6.18 0.54
CA GLU A 496 20.67 5.88 -0.34
C GLU A 496 19.31 6.17 0.32
N GLU A 497 19.16 5.85 1.62
CA GLU A 497 17.90 6.12 2.35
C GLU A 497 17.73 7.61 2.63
N LEU A 498 18.82 8.35 2.82
CA LEU A 498 18.79 9.80 2.99
C LEU A 498 18.41 10.51 1.68
N GLU A 499 18.94 10.04 0.55
CA GLU A 499 18.58 10.53 -0.78
C GLU A 499 17.08 10.30 -1.07
N GLU A 500 16.52 9.17 -0.63
CA GLU A 500 15.07 8.90 -0.72
C GLU A 500 14.24 9.89 0.12
N GLU A 501 14.65 10.22 1.35
CA GLU A 501 13.96 11.22 2.18
C GLU A 501 14.01 12.63 1.58
N MET A 502 15.11 12.97 0.89
CA MET A 502 15.21 14.24 0.16
C MET A 502 14.29 14.25 -1.06
N ARG A 503 14.16 13.13 -1.80
CA ARG A 503 13.16 12.99 -2.88
C ARG A 503 11.73 13.08 -2.34
N LEU A 504 11.47 12.58 -1.13
CA LEU A 504 10.19 12.81 -0.44
C LEU A 504 9.96 14.31 -0.17
N MET A 505 10.98 15.04 0.31
CA MET A 505 10.87 16.50 0.52
C MET A 505 10.60 17.24 -0.81
N TYR A 506 11.26 16.84 -1.89
CA TYR A 506 11.00 17.34 -3.24
C TYR A 506 9.56 17.05 -3.71
N VAL A 507 9.06 15.84 -3.48
CA VAL A 507 7.66 15.48 -3.80
C VAL A 507 6.69 16.36 -3.01
N ALA A 508 6.92 16.56 -1.71
CA ALA A 508 6.08 17.40 -0.85
C ALA A 508 6.03 18.86 -1.37
N THR A 509 7.19 19.41 -1.71
CA THR A 509 7.35 20.76 -2.29
C THR A 509 6.58 20.89 -3.61
N THR A 510 6.70 19.90 -4.50
CA THR A 510 6.07 19.96 -5.84
C THR A 510 4.57 19.64 -5.84
N ARG A 511 3.93 19.45 -4.68
CA ARG A 511 2.46 19.31 -4.57
C ARG A 511 1.75 20.67 -4.57
N ALA A 512 2.43 21.74 -4.17
CA ALA A 512 1.88 23.08 -4.06
C ALA A 512 1.81 23.80 -5.41
N LYS A 513 0.68 24.46 -5.70
CA LYS A 513 0.52 25.32 -6.88
C LYS A 513 0.95 26.76 -6.59
N GLU A 514 0.46 27.34 -5.50
CA GLU A 514 0.56 28.78 -5.22
C GLU A 514 1.24 29.09 -3.89
N ASN A 515 0.87 28.42 -2.79
CA ASN A 515 1.44 28.67 -1.46
C ASN A 515 2.04 27.40 -0.84
N LEU A 516 3.20 27.55 -0.20
CA LEU A 516 3.91 26.46 0.46
C LEU A 516 4.45 26.90 1.83
N TYR A 517 4.06 26.18 2.87
CA TYR A 517 4.48 26.43 4.24
C TYR A 517 5.12 25.18 4.82
N PHE A 518 6.32 25.32 5.37
CA PHE A 518 6.99 24.31 6.17
C PHE A 518 6.91 24.70 7.63
N THR A 519 6.59 23.77 8.51
CA THR A 519 6.58 24.03 9.95
C THR A 519 7.36 22.97 10.70
N TYR A 520 7.98 23.37 11.81
CA TYR A 520 8.64 22.47 12.73
C TYR A 520 8.58 23.02 14.16
N PRO A 521 8.47 22.16 15.18
CA PRO A 521 8.60 22.57 16.57
C PRO A 521 10.07 22.78 16.94
N GLU A 522 10.42 23.85 17.66
CA GLU A 522 11.79 24.24 17.96
C GLU A 522 12.53 23.24 18.84
N GLU A 523 11.89 22.74 19.90
CA GLU A 523 12.49 21.74 20.78
C GLU A 523 11.51 20.61 21.06
N ILE A 524 11.88 19.39 20.67
CA ILE A 524 11.13 18.19 21.03
C ILE A 524 12.02 17.10 21.60
N TYR A 525 11.64 16.63 22.78
CA TYR A 525 12.24 15.45 23.38
C TYR A 525 11.68 14.18 22.74
N ASP A 526 12.51 13.49 21.95
CA ASP A 526 12.13 12.19 21.38
C ASP A 526 12.41 11.06 22.37
N ARG A 527 11.34 10.49 22.93
CA ARG A 527 11.44 9.40 23.92
C ARG A 527 12.10 8.13 23.35
N SER A 528 12.05 7.93 22.04
CA SER A 528 12.57 6.72 21.40
C SER A 528 14.09 6.72 21.28
N SER A 529 14.67 7.86 20.90
CA SER A 529 16.11 8.09 20.81
C SER A 529 16.72 8.65 22.10
N ARG A 530 15.89 9.15 23.02
CA ARG A 530 16.30 9.83 24.27
C ARG A 530 17.16 11.07 23.99
N THR A 531 16.89 11.75 22.88
CA THR A 531 17.58 12.98 22.49
C THR A 531 16.57 14.11 22.30
N ILE A 532 17.06 15.35 22.42
CA ILE A 532 16.33 16.53 22.00
C ILE A 532 16.57 16.71 20.50
N LEU A 533 15.50 16.93 19.75
CA LEU A 533 15.53 17.33 18.36
C LEU A 533 15.26 18.84 18.32
N ASP A 534 16.24 19.59 17.86
CA ASP A 534 16.27 21.06 17.94
C ASP A 534 16.62 21.75 16.61
N ARG A 535 16.77 20.98 15.52
CA ARG A 535 17.19 21.49 14.22
C ARG A 535 16.11 21.32 13.16
N PRO A 536 15.87 22.34 12.32
CA PRO A 536 15.04 22.17 11.14
C PRO A 536 15.60 21.06 10.25
N SER A 537 14.76 20.53 9.37
CA SER A 537 15.16 19.55 8.39
C SER A 537 16.41 20.00 7.65
N ARG A 538 17.45 19.15 7.62
CA ARG A 538 18.69 19.43 6.88
C ARG A 538 18.51 19.77 5.40
N PHE A 539 17.38 19.37 4.80
CA PHE A 539 17.06 19.69 3.41
C PHE A 539 16.62 21.15 3.22
N LEU A 540 16.22 21.80 4.30
CA LEU A 540 15.74 23.19 4.35
C LEU A 540 16.69 24.10 5.16
N ASP A 541 17.54 23.50 6.00
CA ASP A 541 18.51 24.25 6.80
C ASP A 541 19.59 24.89 5.92
N GLY A 542 20.01 26.09 6.31
CA GLY A 542 21.02 26.86 5.57
C GLY A 542 20.60 27.38 4.18
N LEU A 543 19.36 27.15 3.72
CA LEU A 543 18.92 27.68 2.43
C LEU A 543 18.84 29.23 2.44
N PRO A 544 19.22 29.89 1.33
CA PRO A 544 19.16 31.34 1.21
C PRO A 544 17.74 31.91 1.41
N GLY A 545 17.64 33.06 2.08
CA GLY A 545 16.35 33.71 2.39
C GLY A 545 15.57 34.21 1.18
N ASP A 546 16.24 34.33 0.02
CA ASP A 546 15.60 34.59 -1.26
C ASP A 546 14.87 33.37 -1.84
N ILE A 547 15.28 32.16 -1.45
CA ILE A 547 14.66 30.88 -1.82
C ILE A 547 13.61 30.44 -0.79
N LEU A 548 13.93 30.53 0.51
CA LEU A 548 13.07 30.08 1.60
C LEU A 548 13.03 31.14 2.72
N GLN A 549 11.88 31.77 2.91
CA GLN A 549 11.72 32.79 3.96
C GLN A 549 11.60 32.11 5.33
N LYS A 550 12.40 32.53 6.31
CA LYS A 550 12.30 32.04 7.70
C LYS A 550 11.45 32.97 8.56
N SER A 551 10.59 32.40 9.40
CA SER A 551 9.76 33.10 10.38
C SER A 551 9.73 32.32 11.69
N TYR A 552 9.60 33.04 12.80
CA TYR A 552 9.43 32.49 14.15
C TYR A 552 8.03 32.88 14.65
N LEU A 553 7.34 31.96 15.33
CA LEU A 553 6.02 32.19 15.94
C LEU A 553 6.14 32.62 17.39
#